data_AF-A0A1F2RGW4-F1
#
_entry.id   AF-A0A1F2RGW4-F1
#
_cell.length_a   1.000
_cell.length_b   1.000
_cell.length_c   1.000
_cell.angle_alpha   90.00
_cell.angle_beta   90.00
_cell.angle_gamma   90.00
#
_symmetry.space_group_name_H-M   'P 1'
#
loop_
_entity.id
_entity.type
_entity.pdbx_description
1 polymer ?
#
loop_
_entity_poly.entity_id
_entity_poly.type
_entity_poly.pdbx_seq_one_letter_code
_entity_poly.pdbx_strand_id
1 'polypeptide(L)'
;MEEFRDLKENPVAAEDLQRSKDQLKGSIMLGLESTASRMSNLARQEMYFGRFVSLDEMIQKIDAVTADDLTAIAREFFRTDQIALTVLGRLNGMKIPRKLLAC
;
A
#
# COMPACT_ATOMS: atom_id res chain seq x y z
N MET A 1 12.54 -9.16 0.23
CA MET A 1 13.01 -8.53 -1.03
C MET A 1 12.58 -9.32 -2.25
N GLU A 2 12.57 -10.65 -2.17
CA GLU A 2 12.04 -11.52 -3.23
C GLU A 2 10.61 -11.16 -3.65
N GLU A 3 9.67 -11.04 -2.71
CA GLU A 3 8.29 -10.59 -3.01
C GLU A 3 8.21 -9.24 -3.72
N PHE A 4 9.07 -8.28 -3.35
CA PHE A 4 9.11 -6.97 -4.03
C PHE A 4 9.67 -7.06 -5.45
N ARG A 5 10.51 -8.05 -5.72
CA ARG A 5 11.00 -8.35 -7.06
C ARG A 5 9.90 -9.02 -7.87
N ASP A 6 9.24 -10.00 -7.29
CA ASP A 6 8.13 -10.73 -7.90
C ASP A 6 7.03 -9.77 -8.35
N LEU A 7 6.63 -8.82 -7.49
CA LEU A 7 5.64 -7.77 -7.83
C LEU A 7 6.02 -6.90 -9.05
N LYS A 8 7.31 -6.80 -9.40
CA LYS A 8 7.76 -6.06 -10.60
C LYS A 8 7.76 -6.91 -11.86
N GLU A 9 7.94 -8.21 -11.72
CA GLU A 9 8.19 -9.15 -12.81
C GLU A 9 6.92 -9.90 -13.21
N ASN A 10 6.13 -10.31 -12.21
CA ASN A 10 4.97 -11.17 -12.37
C ASN A 10 3.69 -10.43 -11.94
N PRO A 11 2.63 -10.44 -12.78
CA PRO A 11 1.32 -9.94 -12.38
C PRO A 11 0.75 -10.75 -11.20
N VAL A 12 0.16 -10.04 -10.24
CA VAL A 12 -0.53 -10.69 -9.12
C VAL A 12 -1.72 -11.51 -9.62
N ALA A 13 -1.92 -12.69 -9.04
CA ALA A 13 -3.07 -13.53 -9.36
C ALA A 13 -4.39 -12.78 -9.10
N ALA A 14 -5.36 -12.96 -10.00
CA ALA A 14 -6.65 -12.26 -9.92
C ALA A 14 -7.39 -12.53 -8.59
N GLU A 15 -7.29 -13.75 -8.06
CA GLU A 15 -7.88 -14.12 -6.76
C GLU A 15 -7.23 -13.35 -5.60
N ASP A 16 -5.91 -13.24 -5.59
CA ASP A 16 -5.17 -12.51 -4.56
C ASP A 16 -5.43 -11.00 -4.62
N LEU A 17 -5.51 -10.45 -5.84
CA LEU A 17 -5.89 -9.06 -6.05
C LEU A 17 -7.31 -8.80 -5.52
N GLN A 18 -8.27 -9.66 -5.87
CA GLN A 18 -9.65 -9.52 -5.43
C GLN A 18 -9.75 -9.62 -3.90
N ARG A 19 -9.11 -10.63 -3.31
CA ARG A 19 -9.07 -10.83 -1.86
C ARG A 19 -8.48 -9.61 -1.14
N SER A 20 -7.40 -9.05 -1.66
CA SER A 20 -6.75 -7.86 -1.08
C SER A 20 -7.65 -6.62 -1.17
N LYS A 21 -8.35 -6.43 -2.30
CA LYS A 21 -9.34 -5.36 -2.47
C LYS A 21 -10.50 -5.51 -1.48
N ASP A 22 -11.03 -6.71 -1.31
CA ASP A 22 -12.15 -6.95 -0.39
C ASP A 22 -11.75 -6.73 1.08
N GLN A 23 -10.54 -7.16 1.45
CA GLN A 23 -9.97 -6.86 2.76
C GLN A 23 -9.83 -5.36 3.00
N LEU A 24 -9.33 -4.59 2.02
CA LEU A 24 -9.17 -3.15 2.13
C LEU A 24 -10.53 -2.43 2.26
N LYS A 25 -11.51 -2.80 1.42
CA LYS A 25 -12.88 -2.25 1.50
C LYS A 25 -13.50 -2.51 2.87
N GLY A 26 -13.39 -3.74 3.39
CA GLY A 26 -13.89 -4.10 4.71
C GLY A 26 -13.25 -3.29 5.83
N SER A 27 -11.92 -3.13 5.80
CA SER A 27 -11.20 -2.34 6.80
C SER A 27 -11.64 -0.87 6.81
N ILE A 28 -11.87 -0.27 5.64
CA ILE A 28 -12.34 1.12 5.52
C ILE A 28 -13.76 1.26 6.07
N MET A 29 -14.68 0.35 5.75
CA MET A 29 -16.05 0.38 6.25
C MET A 29 -16.10 0.31 7.77
N LEU A 30 -15.38 -0.63 8.38
CA LEU A 30 -15.32 -0.79 9.84
C LEU A 30 -14.63 0.41 10.52
N GLY A 31 -13.64 1.01 9.86
CA GLY A 31 -12.94 2.19 10.37
C GLY A 31 -13.81 3.45 10.51
N LEU A 32 -14.99 3.48 9.87
CA LEU A 32 -15.89 4.62 9.84
C LEU A 32 -17.08 4.52 10.81
N GLU A 33 -17.05 3.59 11.77
CA GLU A 33 -18.15 3.39 12.74
C GLU A 33 -18.23 4.48 13.81
N SER A 34 -17.08 4.99 14.26
CA SER A 34 -17.04 6.03 15.29
C SER A 34 -17.18 7.43 14.72
N THR A 35 -17.99 8.29 15.36
CA THR A 35 -18.11 9.72 15.04
C THR A 35 -16.75 10.42 14.99
N ALA A 36 -15.84 10.08 15.91
CA ALA A 36 -14.50 10.67 15.94
C ALA A 36 -13.67 10.27 14.71
N SER A 37 -13.74 9.01 14.30
CA SER A 37 -13.07 8.51 13.08
C SER A 37 -13.64 9.19 11.84
N ARG A 38 -14.97 9.35 11.76
CA ARG A 38 -15.64 10.04 10.65
C ARG A 38 -15.21 11.51 10.55
N MET A 39 -15.20 12.24 11.67
CA MET A 39 -14.77 13.64 11.69
C MET A 39 -13.30 13.80 11.32
N SER A 40 -12.42 12.92 11.82
CA SER A 40 -11.00 12.93 11.48
C SER A 40 -10.77 12.64 10.00
N ASN A 41 -11.56 11.73 9.42
CA ASN A 41 -11.52 11.42 7.99
C ASN A 41 -11.97 12.63 7.15
N LEU A 42 -13.09 13.27 7.51
CA LEU A 42 -13.58 14.48 6.83
C LEU A 42 -12.53 15.61 6.83
N ALA A 43 -11.94 15.91 7.98
CA ALA A 43 -10.89 16.92 8.08
C ALA A 43 -9.69 16.59 7.19
N ARG A 44 -9.25 15.33 7.19
CA ARG A 44 -8.12 14.87 6.37
C ARG A 44 -8.42 15.01 4.86
N GLN A 45 -9.63 14.67 4.45
CA GLN A 45 -10.04 14.77 3.05
C GLN A 45 -10.12 16.23 2.58
N GLU A 46 -10.64 17.12 3.42
CA GLU A 46 -10.61 18.56 3.13
C GLU A 46 -9.18 19.07 2.98
N MET A 47 -8.27 18.69 3.90
CA MET A 47 -6.89 19.15 3.86
C MET A 47 -6.10 18.66 2.64
N TYR A 48 -6.29 17.41 2.20
CA TYR A 48 -5.52 16.85 1.08
C TYR A 48 -6.19 17.02 -0.28
N PHE A 49 -7.52 16.97 -0.34
CA PHE A 49 -8.26 16.92 -1.59
C PHE A 49 -9.17 18.13 -1.81
N GLY A 50 -9.38 18.99 -0.79
CA GLY A 50 -10.30 20.12 -0.84
C GLY A 50 -11.76 19.71 -1.08
N ARG A 51 -12.08 18.44 -0.82
CA ARG A 51 -13.43 17.89 -0.99
C ARG A 51 -13.63 16.60 -0.21
N PHE A 52 -14.89 16.27 0.01
CA PHE A 52 -15.31 14.96 0.48
C PHE A 52 -15.23 13.92 -0.66
N VAL A 53 -14.62 12.78 -0.36
CA VAL A 53 -14.60 11.55 -1.14
C VAL A 53 -15.50 10.55 -0.41
N SER A 54 -16.63 10.20 -1.04
CA SER A 54 -17.59 9.28 -0.42
C SER A 54 -17.01 7.86 -0.31
N LEU A 55 -17.61 7.05 0.56
CA LEU A 55 -17.27 5.64 0.69
C LEU A 55 -17.46 4.90 -0.65
N ASP A 56 -18.55 5.18 -1.36
CA ASP A 56 -18.84 4.56 -2.66
C ASP A 56 -17.81 4.96 -3.73
N GLU A 57 -17.41 6.23 -3.79
CA GLU A 57 -16.36 6.68 -4.71
C GLU A 57 -15.03 5.98 -4.41
N MET A 58 -14.70 5.82 -3.12
CA MET A 58 -13.49 5.14 -2.68
C MET A 58 -13.50 3.65 -3.06
N ILE A 59 -14.64 2.97 -2.86
CA ILE A 59 -14.84 1.57 -3.24
C ILE A 59 -14.69 1.40 -4.75
N GLN A 60 -15.33 2.26 -5.55
CA GLN A 60 -15.23 2.22 -7.01
C GLN A 60 -13.77 2.37 -7.49
N LYS A 61 -13.01 3.28 -6.86
CA LYS A 61 -11.58 3.46 -7.18
C LYS A 61 -10.75 2.23 -6.82
N ILE A 62 -11.02 1.58 -5.69
CA ILE A 62 -10.34 0.34 -5.29
C ILE A 62 -10.66 -0.78 -6.28
N ASP A 63 -11.93 -0.93 -6.66
CA ASP A 63 -12.36 -1.97 -7.59
C ASP A 63 -11.77 -1.78 -8.99
N ALA A 64 -11.53 -0.54 -9.42
CA ALA A 64 -10.92 -0.22 -10.71
C ALA A 64 -9.42 -0.59 -10.82
N VAL A 65 -8.70 -0.82 -9.71
CA VAL A 65 -7.26 -1.14 -9.74
C VAL A 65 -7.00 -2.47 -10.44
N THR A 66 -6.06 -2.51 -11.38
CA THR A 66 -5.69 -3.72 -12.11
C THR A 66 -4.38 -4.32 -11.62
N ALA A 67 -4.08 -5.56 -12.04
CA ALA A 67 -2.77 -6.16 -11.79
C ALA A 67 -1.63 -5.39 -12.49
N ASP A 68 -1.92 -4.83 -13.67
CA ASP A 68 -0.96 -4.02 -14.42
C ASP A 68 -0.62 -2.71 -13.69
N ASP A 69 -1.62 -2.07 -13.06
CA ASP A 69 -1.39 -0.88 -12.22
C ASP A 69 -0.44 -1.21 -11.05
N LEU A 70 -0.62 -2.39 -10.43
CA LEU A 70 0.27 -2.83 -9.36
C LEU A 70 1.69 -3.07 -9.85
N THR A 71 1.87 -3.74 -11.00
CA THR A 71 3.19 -3.97 -11.58
C THR A 71 3.86 -2.66 -11.99
N ALA A 72 3.10 -1.68 -12.52
CA ALA A 72 3.61 -0.36 -12.86
C ALA A 72 4.12 0.39 -11.62
N ILE A 73 3.30 0.45 -10.56
CA ILE A 73 3.68 1.07 -9.29
C ILE A 73 4.86 0.34 -8.63
N ALA A 74 4.88 -0.99 -8.65
CA ALA A 74 5.99 -1.76 -8.10
C ALA A 74 7.32 -1.41 -8.79
N ARG A 75 7.32 -1.25 -10.11
CA ARG A 75 8.52 -0.83 -10.87
C ARG A 75 8.94 0.60 -10.57
N GLU A 76 8.00 1.49 -10.31
CA GLU A 76 8.28 2.89 -9.96
C GLU A 76 8.89 3.02 -8.56
N PHE A 77 8.30 2.35 -7.56
CA PHE A 77 8.63 2.56 -6.16
C PHE A 77 9.66 1.57 -5.60
N PHE A 78 9.71 0.32 -6.05
CA PHE A 78 10.67 -0.67 -5.54
C PHE A 78 12.01 -0.55 -6.25
N ARG A 79 12.66 0.56 -5.93
CA ARG A 79 14.00 0.95 -6.38
C ARG A 79 15.04 0.69 -5.30
N THR A 80 15.94 -0.26 -5.56
CA THR A 80 16.97 -0.71 -4.62
C THR A 80 17.86 0.43 -4.10
N ASP A 81 18.15 1.42 -4.96
CA ASP A 81 18.93 2.61 -4.64
C ASP A 81 18.22 3.57 -3.67
N GLN A 82 16.89 3.50 -3.58
CA GLN A 82 16.06 4.38 -2.77
C GLN A 82 15.58 3.75 -1.46
N ILE A 83 15.96 2.51 -1.17
CA ILE A 83 15.58 1.86 0.09
C ILE A 83 16.32 2.47 1.27
N ALA A 84 15.57 2.84 2.31
CA ALA A 84 16.09 3.17 3.63
C ALA A 84 15.80 2.01 4.59
N LEU A 85 16.81 1.55 5.34
CA LEU A 85 16.68 0.48 6.33
C LEU A 85 17.10 0.99 7.71
N THR A 86 16.24 0.79 8.70
CA THR A 86 16.55 0.98 10.12
C THR A 86 16.38 -0.37 10.84
N VAL A 87 17.39 -0.77 11.61
CA VAL A 87 17.37 -2.03 12.38
C VAL A 87 17.60 -1.69 13.85
N LEU A 88 16.78 -2.26 14.72
CA LEU A 88 16.82 -2.03 16.16
C LEU A 88 17.03 -3.36 16.90
N GLY A 89 17.98 -3.41 17.83
CA GLY A 89 18.24 -4.57 18.68
C GLY A 89 19.72 -4.81 18.93
N ARG A 90 20.07 -6.05 19.32
CA ARG A 90 21.48 -6.48 19.50
C ARG A 90 22.09 -6.82 18.15
N LEU A 91 22.71 -5.83 17.51
CA LEU A 91 23.20 -5.96 16.14
C LEU A 91 24.57 -6.64 16.03
N ASN A 92 25.35 -6.77 17.11
CA ASN A 92 26.63 -7.51 17.15
C ASN A 92 27.53 -7.34 15.90
N GLY A 93 27.67 -6.11 15.38
CA GLY A 93 28.49 -5.84 14.20
C GLY A 93 27.86 -6.24 12.85
N MET A 94 26.54 -6.43 12.80
CA MET A 94 25.79 -6.75 11.59
C MET A 94 26.04 -5.71 10.51
N LYS A 95 26.58 -6.18 9.38
CA LYS A 95 26.75 -5.40 8.17
C LYS A 95 25.67 -5.81 7.18
N ILE A 96 24.91 -4.83 6.71
CA ILE A 96 23.87 -5.05 5.70
C ILE A 96 24.34 -4.40 4.39
N PRO A 97 25.00 -5.14 3.50
CA PRO A 97 25.37 -4.61 2.20
C PRO A 97 24.13 -4.34 1.34
N ARG A 98 24.22 -3.33 0.47
CA ARG A 98 23.12 -2.92 -0.42
C ARG A 98 22.57 -4.06 -1.27
N LYS A 99 23.37 -5.06 -1.65
CA LYS A 99 22.90 -6.22 -2.42
C LYS A 99 21.78 -7.00 -1.74
N LEU A 100 21.72 -7.01 -0.40
CA LEU A 100 20.66 -7.70 0.34
C LEU A 100 19.33 -6.96 0.29
N LEU A 101 19.36 -5.69 -0.12
CA LEU A 101 18.20 -4.84 -0.32
C LEU A 101 17.79 -4.80 -1.79
N ALA A 102 18.27 -5.73 -2.61
CA ALA A 102 17.87 -5.83 -4.01
C ALA A 102 16.40 -6.28 -4.10
N CYS A 103 15.48 -5.32 -4.18
CA CYS A 103 14.12 -5.54 -4.64
C CYS A 103 14.11 -5.54 -6.16
#